data_AF-A0A2V9SKP9-F1
#
_entry.id   AF-A0A2V9SKP9-F1
#
_cell.length_a   1.000
_cell.length_b   1.000
_cell.length_c   1.000
_cell.angle_alpha   90.00
_cell.angle_beta   90.00
_cell.angle_gamma   90.00
#
_symmetry.space_group_name_H-M   'P 1'
#
loop_
_entity.id
_entity.type
_entity.pdbx_description
1 polymer ?
#
loop_
_entity_poly.entity_id
_entity_poly.type
_entity_poly.pdbx_seq_one_letter_code
_entity_poly.pdbx_strand_id
1 'polypeptide(L)'
;MWRSCPRNIRVQSAMIRPWNPVLKVNPFEKWRIADFGDLSINPLSIEDTYRRITEQLSDVLRAGARSVCVGGDHSILLPILRAIHKYFGPVAFIQLDAHGDTWGGYFGSPTFARYSGEVCG
;
A
#
# COMPACT_ATOMS: atom_id res chain seq x y z
N MET A 1 9.44 -15.67 1.19
CA MET A 1 10.40 -14.55 0.96
C MET A 1 9.70 -13.19 0.98
N TRP A 2 8.68 -12.98 0.14
CA TRP A 2 7.98 -11.68 0.01
C TRP A 2 7.27 -11.17 1.27
N ARG A 3 6.65 -12.05 2.07
CA ARG A 3 5.93 -11.67 3.30
C ARG A 3 6.81 -10.99 4.36
N SER A 4 8.10 -11.29 4.41
CA SER A 4 9.02 -10.74 5.41
C SER A 4 9.59 -9.37 5.03
N CYS A 5 9.25 -8.86 3.84
CA CYS A 5 9.78 -7.60 3.30
C CYS A 5 9.60 -6.41 4.27
N PRO A 6 8.42 -6.15 4.87
CA PRO A 6 8.25 -5.03 5.80
C PRO A 6 9.20 -5.09 7.00
N ARG A 7 9.40 -6.29 7.57
CA ARG A 7 10.32 -6.50 8.69
C ARG A 7 11.76 -6.21 8.30
N ASN A 8 12.20 -6.71 7.14
CA ASN A 8 13.56 -6.51 6.67
C ASN A 8 13.83 -5.03 6.36
N ILE A 9 12.87 -4.33 5.76
CA ILE A 9 12.96 -2.88 5.51
C ILE A 9 13.13 -2.12 6.83
N ARG A 10 12.36 -2.43 7.88
CA ARG A 10 12.52 -1.79 9.20
C ARG A 10 13.92 -1.99 9.78
N VAL A 11 14.47 -3.20 9.66
CA VAL A 11 15.83 -3.50 10.15
C VAL A 11 16.87 -2.66 9.39
N GLN A 12 16.75 -2.59 8.06
CA GLN A 12 17.71 -1.86 7.24
C GLN A 12 17.55 -0.34 7.33
N SER A 13 16.33 0.17 7.56
CA SER A 13 16.07 1.61 7.65
C SER A 13 16.75 2.26 8.86
N ALA A 14 17.15 1.49 9.87
CA ALA A 14 17.84 1.99 11.07
C ALA A 14 19.15 2.75 10.75
N MET A 15 19.76 2.50 9.59
CA MET A 15 20.99 3.18 9.16
C MET A 15 20.75 4.52 8.46
N ILE A 16 19.50 4.86 8.11
CA ILE A 16 19.16 6.06 7.33
C ILE A 16 19.21 7.30 8.22
N ARG A 17 19.77 8.39 7.69
CA ARG A 17 19.76 9.70 8.35
C ARG A 17 18.56 10.54 7.91
N PRO A 18 18.05 11.45 8.77
CA PRO A 18 16.86 12.25 8.46
C PRO A 18 17.02 13.22 7.28
N TRP A 19 18.25 13.68 7.03
CA TRP A 19 18.54 14.72 6.04
C TRP A 19 18.83 14.13 4.66
N ASN A 20 18.07 14.59 3.66
CA ASN A 20 18.38 14.30 2.25
C ASN A 20 19.30 15.41 1.67
N PRO A 21 20.53 15.09 1.24
CA PRO A 21 21.49 16.10 0.77
C PRO A 21 21.16 16.68 -0.62
N VAL A 22 20.47 15.92 -1.48
CA VAL A 22 20.12 16.35 -2.85
C VAL A 22 18.94 17.31 -2.82
N LEU A 23 17.87 16.93 -2.15
CA LEU A 23 16.65 17.73 -2.02
C LEU A 23 16.78 18.81 -0.94
N LYS A 24 17.78 18.72 -0.06
CA LYS A 24 18.01 19.61 1.09
C LYS A 24 16.79 19.71 2.00
N VAL A 25 16.25 18.55 2.40
CA VAL A 25 15.05 18.46 3.26
C VAL A 25 15.24 17.46 4.39
N ASN A 26 14.64 17.78 5.54
CA ASN A 26 14.38 16.86 6.64
C ASN A 26 12.85 16.68 6.81
N PRO A 27 12.28 15.51 6.48
CA PRO A 27 10.84 15.26 6.63
C PRO A 27 10.34 15.40 8.07
N PHE A 28 11.17 15.06 9.06
CA PHE A 28 10.78 15.06 10.48
C PHE A 28 10.68 16.45 11.10
N GLU A 29 11.28 17.47 10.48
CA GLU A 29 11.10 18.87 10.90
C GLU A 29 9.77 19.46 10.41
N LYS A 30 9.23 18.92 9.31
CA LYS A 30 8.01 19.44 8.66
C LYS A 30 6.76 18.68 9.08
N TRP A 31 6.87 17.38 9.35
CA TRP A 31 5.72 16.50 9.54
C TRP A 31 5.88 15.61 10.76
N ARG A 32 4.75 15.34 11.42
CA ARG A 32 4.65 14.29 12.45
C ARG A 32 4.54 12.95 11.76
N ILE A 33 5.60 12.15 11.83
CA ILE A 33 5.71 10.85 11.17
C ILE A 33 5.75 9.77 12.26
N ALA A 34 4.98 8.70 12.09
CA ALA A 34 4.97 7.55 12.97
C ALA A 34 4.93 6.25 12.16
N ASP A 35 5.57 5.19 12.67
CA ASP A 35 5.37 3.82 12.18
C ASP A 35 4.06 3.30 12.78
N PHE A 36 3.07 3.04 11.93
CA PHE A 36 1.76 2.53 12.34
C PHE A 36 1.77 1.01 12.61
N GLY A 37 2.91 0.35 12.41
CA GLY A 37 3.03 -1.10 12.52
C GLY A 37 2.53 -1.83 11.27
N ASP A 38 2.22 -3.11 11.45
CA ASP A 38 1.75 -3.97 10.36
C ASP A 38 0.23 -4.11 10.41
N LEU A 39 -0.43 -3.99 9.25
CA LEU A 39 -1.86 -4.27 9.14
C LEU A 39 -2.12 -5.77 9.34
N SER A 40 -3.22 -6.08 10.04
CA SER A 40 -3.63 -7.46 10.21
C SER A 40 -4.06 -8.08 8.87
N ILE A 41 -3.62 -9.31 8.61
CA ILE A 41 -3.90 -10.07 7.39
C ILE A 41 -4.36 -11.48 7.75
N ASN A 42 -5.02 -12.15 6.80
CA ASN A 42 -5.40 -13.55 6.91
C ASN A 42 -4.62 -14.39 5.89
N PRO A 43 -3.61 -15.16 6.31
CA PRO A 43 -2.80 -15.96 5.38
C PRO A 43 -3.58 -17.04 4.61
N LEU A 44 -4.80 -17.36 5.03
CA LEU A 44 -5.62 -18.42 4.45
C LEU A 44 -6.73 -17.90 3.53
N SER A 45 -7.01 -16.60 3.51
CA SER A 45 -7.99 -15.99 2.61
C SER A 45 -7.53 -14.63 2.12
N ILE A 46 -7.45 -14.51 0.80
CA ILE A 46 -7.08 -13.26 0.12
C ILE A 46 -8.22 -12.24 0.23
N GLU A 47 -9.48 -12.68 0.17
CA GLU A 47 -10.66 -11.85 0.29
C GLU A 47 -10.74 -11.21 1.68
N ASP A 48 -10.53 -12.01 2.74
CA ASP A 48 -10.49 -11.51 4.11
C ASP A 48 -9.29 -10.58 4.34
N THR A 49 -8.13 -10.90 3.75
CA THR A 49 -6.96 -10.00 3.78
C THR A 49 -7.26 -8.66 3.11
N TYR A 50 -7.88 -8.67 1.93
CA TYR A 50 -8.25 -7.45 1.22
C TYR A 50 -9.24 -6.61 2.02
N ARG A 51 -10.26 -7.25 2.61
CA ARG A 51 -11.22 -6.57 3.49
C ARG A 51 -10.52 -5.91 4.67
N ARG A 52 -9.67 -6.64 5.39
CA ARG A 52 -8.91 -6.13 6.55
C ARG A 52 -7.99 -4.97 6.18
N ILE A 53 -7.25 -5.07 5.08
CA ILE A 53 -6.36 -3.99 4.62
C ILE A 53 -7.19 -2.74 4.30
N THR A 54 -8.29 -2.91 3.57
CA THR A 54 -9.17 -1.80 3.18
C THR A 54 -9.75 -1.09 4.40
N GLU A 55 -10.27 -1.84 5.38
CA GLU A 55 -10.85 -1.30 6.61
C GLU A 55 -9.82 -0.56 7.46
N GLN A 56 -8.71 -1.22 7.80
CA GLN A 56 -7.67 -0.63 8.65
C GLN A 56 -7.03 0.61 8.02
N LEU A 57 -6.79 0.60 6.70
CA LEU A 57 -6.26 1.77 6.01
C LEU A 57 -7.30 2.90 5.93
N SER A 58 -8.59 2.58 5.79
CA SER A 58 -9.65 3.59 5.82
C SER A 58 -9.65 4.36 7.15
N ASP A 59 -9.36 3.70 8.28
CA ASP A 59 -9.29 4.37 9.58
C ASP A 59 -8.12 5.34 9.66
N VAL A 60 -6.96 4.98 9.09
CA VAL A 60 -5.79 5.87 8.98
C VAL A 60 -6.12 7.10 8.12
N LEU A 61 -6.78 6.90 6.98
CA LEU A 61 -7.19 7.99 6.08
C LEU A 61 -8.24 8.91 6.73
N ARG A 62 -9.21 8.33 7.45
CA ARG A 62 -10.23 9.11 8.20
C ARG A 62 -9.62 9.98 9.29
N ALA A 63 -8.52 9.55 9.91
CA ALA A 63 -7.78 10.36 10.86
C ALA A 63 -7.03 11.55 10.21
N GLY A 64 -7.10 11.70 8.89
CA GLY A 64 -6.44 12.76 8.13
C GLY A 64 -4.94 12.50 7.88
N ALA A 65 -4.46 11.29 8.16
CA ALA A 65 -3.07 10.93 7.94
C ALA A 65 -2.82 10.51 6.48
N ARG A 66 -1.65 10.90 5.95
CA ARG A 66 -1.13 10.34 4.69
C ARG A 66 -0.39 9.04 4.99
N SER A 67 -0.60 8.02 4.18
CA SER A 67 -0.01 6.69 4.39
C SER A 67 1.14 6.41 3.41
N VAL A 68 2.21 5.80 3.92
CA VAL A 68 3.23 5.11 3.12
C VAL A 68 3.13 3.63 3.47
N CYS A 69 2.79 2.80 2.49
CA CYS A 69 2.60 1.36 2.69
C CYS A 69 3.82 0.59 2.17
N VAL A 70 4.30 -0.37 2.97
CA VAL A 70 5.35 -1.30 2.57
C VAL A 70 4.76 -2.70 2.62
N GLY A 71 4.77 -3.39 1.49
CA GLY A 71 4.08 -4.67 1.31
C GLY A 71 4.98 -5.87 1.05
N GLY A 72 4.32 -6.95 0.64
CA GLY A 72 4.94 -8.11 0.01
C GLY A 72 4.85 -7.98 -1.50
N ASP A 73 4.01 -8.80 -2.13
CA ASP A 73 3.75 -8.77 -3.57
C ASP A 73 2.71 -7.71 -3.97
N HIS A 74 2.56 -7.48 -5.27
CA HIS A 74 1.74 -6.39 -5.82
C HIS A 74 0.24 -6.55 -5.56
N SER A 75 -0.23 -7.71 -5.08
CA SER A 75 -1.65 -7.94 -4.79
C SER A 75 -2.22 -7.03 -3.69
N ILE A 76 -1.38 -6.46 -2.82
CA ILE A 76 -1.83 -5.51 -1.78
C ILE A 76 -2.29 -4.17 -2.34
N LEU A 77 -1.98 -3.85 -3.61
CA LEU A 77 -2.33 -2.57 -4.22
C LEU A 77 -3.86 -2.41 -4.34
N LEU A 78 -4.60 -3.48 -4.65
CA LEU A 78 -6.05 -3.42 -4.84
C LEU A 78 -6.79 -2.93 -3.59
N PRO A 79 -6.65 -3.56 -2.41
CA PRO A 79 -7.35 -3.09 -1.21
C PRO A 79 -6.89 -1.69 -0.75
N ILE A 80 -5.64 -1.31 -1.04
CA ILE A 80 -5.15 0.05 -0.78
C ILE A 80 -5.89 1.06 -1.65
N LEU A 81 -5.98 0.83 -2.96
CA LEU A 81 -6.69 1.70 -3.89
C LEU A 81 -8.19 1.76 -3.57
N ARG A 82 -8.82 0.65 -3.14
CA ARG A 82 -10.21 0.67 -2.67
C ARG A 82 -10.41 1.59 -1.47
N ALA A 83 -9.50 1.59 -0.50
CA ALA A 83 -9.56 2.49 0.64
C ALA A 83 -9.35 3.96 0.24
N ILE A 84 -8.38 4.23 -0.64
CA ILE A 84 -8.11 5.58 -1.18
C ILE A 84 -9.34 6.08 -1.96
N HIS A 85 -9.88 5.28 -2.87
CA HIS A 85 -11.04 5.63 -3.68
C HIS A 85 -12.27 5.95 -2.82
N LYS A 86 -12.49 5.17 -1.75
CA LYS A 86 -13.59 5.43 -0.82
C LYS A 86 -13.51 6.81 -0.15
N TYR A 87 -12.31 7.33 0.05
CA TYR A 87 -12.10 8.61 0.74
C TYR A 87 -11.91 9.80 -0.20
N PHE A 88 -11.24 9.60 -1.34
CA PHE A 88 -10.87 10.66 -2.28
C PHE A 88 -11.63 10.61 -3.63
N GLY A 89 -12.39 9.55 -3.89
CA GLY A 89 -12.96 9.28 -5.21
C GLY A 89 -11.90 8.81 -6.22
N PRO A 90 -12.16 8.97 -7.53
CA PRO A 90 -11.20 8.60 -8.58
C PRO A 90 -9.87 9.36 -8.42
N VAL A 91 -8.76 8.63 -8.52
CA VAL A 91 -7.41 9.18 -8.39
C VAL A 91 -6.56 8.82 -9.61
N ALA A 92 -5.61 9.69 -9.94
CA ALA A 92 -4.52 9.34 -10.83
C ALA A 92 -3.52 8.41 -10.10
N PHE A 93 -3.02 7.40 -10.79
CA PHE A 93 -2.05 6.45 -10.28
C PHE A 93 -0.81 6.40 -11.17
N ILE A 94 0.37 6.43 -10.57
CA ILE A 94 1.66 6.30 -11.26
C ILE A 94 2.25 4.95 -10.86
N GLN A 95 2.38 4.05 -11.83
CA GLN A 95 2.96 2.71 -11.63
C GLN A 95 4.38 2.67 -12.20
N LEU A 96 5.33 2.28 -11.36
CA LEU A 96 6.69 1.97 -11.77
C LEU A 96 6.91 0.46 -11.55
N ASP A 97 6.74 -0.31 -12.61
CA ASP A 97 6.89 -1.76 -12.57
C ASP A 97 7.44 -2.25 -13.92
N ALA A 98 8.12 -3.40 -13.91
CA ALA A 98 8.53 -4.09 -15.13
C ALA A 98 7.32 -4.71 -15.87
N HIS A 99 6.20 -4.90 -15.18
CA HIS A 99 4.98 -5.50 -15.70
C HIS A 99 3.78 -4.56 -15.58
N GLY A 100 2.83 -4.66 -16.52
CA GLY A 100 1.63 -3.83 -16.49
C GLY A 100 0.63 -4.21 -15.40
N ASP A 101 0.56 -5.49 -15.01
CA ASP A 101 -0.38 -6.02 -14.00
C ASP A 101 -1.87 -5.73 -14.27
N THR A 102 -2.23 -5.55 -15.54
CA THR A 102 -3.59 -5.24 -16.01
C THR A 102 -4.37 -6.43 -16.57
N TRP A 103 -3.92 -7.66 -16.32
CA TRP A 103 -4.56 -8.88 -16.81
C TRP A 103 -5.89 -9.12 -16.10
N GLY A 104 -6.90 -9.64 -16.80
CA GLY A 104 -8.24 -9.91 -16.25
C GLY A 104 -8.38 -11.20 -15.43
N GLY A 105 -7.36 -12.06 -15.42
CA GLY A 105 -7.30 -13.25 -14.57
C GLY A 105 -5.99 -14.00 -14.72
N TYR A 106 -5.71 -14.87 -13.77
CA TYR A 106 -4.58 -15.79 -13.76
C TYR A 106 -5.09 -17.18 -13.38
N PHE A 107 -4.94 -18.16 -14.26
CA PHE A 107 -5.43 -19.54 -14.06
C PHE A 107 -6.91 -19.65 -13.64
N GLY A 108 -7.79 -18.82 -14.21
CA GLY A 108 -9.21 -18.80 -13.88
C GLY A 108 -9.58 -18.03 -12.61
N SER A 109 -8.58 -17.66 -11.79
CA SER A 109 -8.76 -16.75 -10.66
C SER A 109 -8.71 -15.29 -11.14
N PRO A 110 -9.64 -14.43 -10.72
CA PRO A 110 -9.59 -13.02 -11.03
C PRO A 110 -8.37 -12.34 -10.39
N THR A 111 -7.70 -11.48 -11.15
CA THR A 111 -6.52 -10.70 -10.75
C THR A 111 -6.89 -9.27 -10.40
N PHE A 112 -5.90 -8.51 -9.90
CA PHE A 112 -5.96 -7.08 -9.62
C PHE A 112 -6.80 -6.30 -10.65
N ALA A 113 -6.53 -6.48 -11.95
CA ALA A 113 -7.16 -5.68 -13.00
C ALA A 113 -8.65 -5.93 -13.21
N ARG A 114 -9.15 -7.13 -12.92
CA ARG A 114 -10.60 -7.40 -13.02
C ARG A 114 -11.36 -6.74 -11.87
N TYR A 115 -10.73 -6.62 -10.71
CA TYR A 115 -11.31 -5.95 -9.55
C TYR A 115 -11.11 -4.43 -9.57
N SER A 116 -10.14 -3.91 -10.32
CA SER A 116 -9.90 -2.46 -10.46
C SER A 116 -10.86 -1.79 -11.44
N GLY A 117 -11.50 -2.53 -12.34
CA GLY A 117 -12.59 -2.02 -13.19
C GLY A 117 -13.77 -1.44 -12.41
N GLU A 118 -13.94 -1.83 -11.14
CA GLU A 118 -14.94 -1.27 -10.21
C GLU A 118 -14.46 0.00 -9.48
N VAL A 119 -13.16 0.31 -9.53
CA VAL A 119 -12.52 1.41 -8.78
C VAL A 119 -12.13 2.58 -9.69
N CYS A 120 -11.89 2.32 -10.98
CA CYS A 120 -11.57 3.33 -11.97
C CYS A 120 -12.78 3.75 -12.84
N GLY A 121 -13.98 3.27 -12.52
CA GLY A 121 -15.25 3.57 -13.21
C GLY A 121 -16.05 4.66 -12.52
#